data_AF-A0A382FDW0-F1
#
_entry.id   AF-A0A382FDW0-F1
#
_cell.length_a   1.000
_cell.length_b   1.000
_cell.length_c   1.000
_cell.angle_alpha   90.00
_cell.angle_beta   90.00
_cell.angle_gamma   90.00
#
_symmetry.space_group_name_H-M   'P 1'
#
loop_
_entity.id
_entity.type
_entity.pdbx_description
1 polymer ?
#
loop_
_entity_poly.entity_id
_entity_poly.type
_entity_poly.pdbx_seq_one_letter_code
_entity_poly.pdbx_strand_id
1 'polypeptide(L)' 'MTTKVDFVVNWARRNSLWPMPFGTACCAIQMMASAASNFDLARFGMERMSFSPRQADVLICAGRVPY' A
#
# COMPACT_ATOMS: atom_id res chain seq x y z
N MET A 1 -10.73 17.17 -23.26
CA MET A 1 -9.37 17.23 -22.66
C MET A 1 -9.32 16.62 -21.26
N THR A 2 -10.39 16.73 -20.47
CA THR A 2 -10.55 16.15 -19.13
C THR A 2 -10.21 14.66 -19.02
N THR A 3 -10.69 13.82 -19.95
CA THR A 3 -10.44 12.36 -19.91
C THR A 3 -8.96 11.95 -19.95
N LYS A 4 -8.12 12.70 -20.69
CA LYS A 4 -6.68 12.43 -20.75
C LYS A 4 -5.96 12.82 -19.45
N VAL A 5 -6.42 13.89 -18.82
CA VAL A 5 -5.86 14.36 -17.53
C VAL A 5 -6.25 13.40 -16.41
N ASP A 6 -7.52 12.98 -16.35
CA ASP A 6 -7.98 11.97 -15.39
C ASP A 6 -7.22 10.65 -15.52
N PHE A 7 -6.92 10.23 -16.76
CA PHE A 7 -6.10 9.05 -17.00
C PHE A 7 -4.70 9.17 -16.40
N VAL A 8 -4.02 10.29 -16.63
CA VAL A 8 -2.67 10.53 -16.11
C VAL A 8 -2.66 10.62 -14.58
N VAL A 9 -3.65 11.28 -13.98
CA VAL A 9 -3.76 11.39 -12.52
C VAL A 9 -4.01 10.02 -11.87
N ASN A 10 -4.92 9.23 -12.43
CA ASN A 10 -5.17 7.87 -11.93
C ASN A 10 -3.99 6.94 -12.16
N TRP A 11 -3.27 7.11 -13.27
CA TRP A 11 -2.01 6.40 -13.53
C TRP A 11 -0.94 6.77 -12.49
N ALA A 12 -0.80 8.04 -12.13
CA ALA A 12 0.15 8.43 -11.09
C ALA A 12 -0.21 7.79 -9.74
N ARG A 13 -1.47 7.91 -9.31
CA ARG A 13 -1.93 7.35 -8.03
C ARG A 13 -1.74 5.84 -7.90
N ARG A 14 -2.03 5.06 -8.95
CA ARG A 14 -1.90 3.59 -8.90
C ARG A 14 -0.45 3.10 -8.87
N ASN A 15 0.51 3.90 -9.34
CA ASN A 15 1.92 3.51 -9.43
C ASN A 15 2.76 4.07 -8.26
N SER A 16 2.17 4.77 -7.29
CA SER A 16 2.89 5.37 -6.16
C SER A 16 2.06 5.34 -4.88
N LEU A 17 1.46 4.19 -4.57
CA LEU A 17 0.61 4.04 -3.39
C LEU A 17 1.47 3.95 -2.14
N TRP A 18 1.20 4.75 -1.12
CA TRP A 18 1.87 4.62 0.17
C TRP A 18 1.05 3.79 1.15
N PRO A 19 1.42 2.50 1.38
CA PRO A 19 0.68 1.63 2.27
C PRO A 19 0.89 1.97 3.74
N MET A 20 -0.19 1.87 4.49
CA MET A 20 -0.21 1.73 5.94
C MET A 20 -0.38 0.25 6.30
N PRO A 21 0.66 -0.42 6.79
CA PRO A 21 0.57 -1.79 7.27
C PRO A 21 -0.18 -1.85 8.62
N PHE A 22 -1.37 -2.45 8.64
CA PHE A 22 -2.10 -2.73 9.88
C PHE A 22 -2.12 -4.23 10.16
N GLY A 23 -1.04 -4.71 10.78
CA GLY A 23 -0.84 -6.13 11.10
C GLY A 23 -1.45 -6.51 12.43
N THR A 24 -2.62 -7.18 12.43
CA THR A 24 -3.32 -7.57 13.66
C THR A 24 -3.22 -9.05 14.01
N ALA A 25 -2.86 -9.90 13.05
CA ALA A 25 -2.77 -11.35 13.23
C ALA A 25 -1.76 -11.99 12.27
N CYS A 26 -1.97 -13.25 11.89
CA CYS A 26 -1.08 -14.03 11.05
C CYS A 26 -0.84 -13.44 9.64
N CYS A 27 -1.74 -12.62 9.09
CA CYS A 27 -1.50 -11.99 7.79
C CYS A 27 -0.42 -10.89 7.84
N ALA A 28 -0.03 -10.42 9.04
CA ALA A 28 1.03 -9.44 9.21
C ALA A 28 2.39 -9.97 8.70
N ILE A 29 2.74 -11.22 9.04
CA ILE A 29 4.01 -11.83 8.61
C ILE A 29 4.05 -12.08 7.10
N GLN A 30 2.90 -12.36 6.49
CA GLN A 30 2.78 -12.52 5.04
C GLN A 30 2.99 -11.17 4.35
N MET A 31 2.41 -10.10 4.88
CA MET A 31 2.65 -8.74 4.39
C MET A 31 4.12 -8.32 4.55
N MET A 32 4.78 -8.68 5.65
CA MET A 32 6.23 -8.45 5.82
C MET A 32 7.07 -9.25 4.82
N ALA A 33 6.68 -10.49 4.53
CA ALA A 33 7.33 -11.30 3.50
C ALA A 33 7.12 -10.69 2.09
N SER A 34 5.93 -10.15 1.81
CA SER A 34 5.65 -9.41 0.57
C SER A 34 6.48 -8.15 0.42
N ALA A 35 6.83 -7.49 1.53
CA ALA A 35 7.72 -6.32 1.55
C ALA A 35 9.22 -6.71 1.48
N ALA A 36 9.56 -7.97 1.74
CA ALA A 36 10.94 -8.45 1.69
C ALA A 36 11.40 -8.65 0.25
N SER A 37 12.71 -8.89 0.07
CA SER A 37 13.39 -9.00 -1.22
C SER A 37 12.80 -10.01 -2.20
N ASN A 38 12.09 -11.03 -1.71
CA ASN A 38 11.51 -12.08 -2.55
C ASN A 38 10.37 -11.57 -3.42
N PHE A 39 9.56 -10.63 -2.91
CA PHE A 39 8.36 -10.12 -3.60
C PHE A 39 8.41 -8.61 -3.83
N ASP A 40 9.17 -7.87 -3.01
CA ASP A 40 9.51 -6.46 -3.15
C ASP A 40 8.37 -5.55 -3.64
N LEU A 41 7.49 -5.17 -2.72
CA LEU A 41 6.42 -4.19 -2.92
C LEU A 41 6.91 -2.85 -3.48
N ALA A 42 8.18 -2.48 -3.30
CA ALA A 42 8.74 -1.23 -3.82
C ALA A 42 8.68 -1.16 -5.36
N ARG A 43 8.69 -2.30 -6.06
CA ARG A 43 8.60 -2.35 -7.53
C ARG A 43 7.30 -1.77 -8.08
N PHE A 44 6.25 -1.74 -7.27
CA PHE A 44 4.95 -1.18 -7.63
C PHE A 44 4.73 0.24 -7.09
N GLY A 45 5.80 0.89 -6.60
CA GLY A 45 5.77 2.23 -6.00
C GLY A 45 5.22 2.27 -4.58
N MET A 46 5.28 1.13 -3.89
CA MET A 46 4.90 0.99 -2.47
C MET A 46 6.15 0.96 -1.58
N GLU A 47 7.20 1.72 -1.91
CA GLU A 47 8.43 1.73 -1.11
C GLU A 47 8.27 2.42 0.25
N ARG A 48 7.34 3.38 0.34
CA ARG A 48 7.11 4.16 1.56
C ARG A 48 6.01 3.54 2.41
N MET A 49 6.43 2.70 3.37
CA MET A 49 5.55 2.23 4.44
C MET A 49 5.22 3.40 5.40
N SER A 50 4.07 4.02 5.20
CA SER A 50 3.64 5.21 5.91
C SER A 50 2.87 4.82 7.16
N PHE A 51 3.54 4.80 8.31
CA PHE A 51 2.95 4.46 9.62
C PHE A 51 2.08 5.58 10.22
N SER A 52 1.74 6.61 9.43
CA SER A 52 0.88 7.72 9.86
C SER A 52 -0.39 7.79 9.00
N PRO A 53 -1.60 7.76 9.60
CA PRO A 53 -2.86 7.64 8.83
C PRO A 53 -3.11 8.82 7.89
N ARG A 54 -2.52 9.98 8.20
CA ARG A 54 -2.68 11.21 7.41
C ARG A 54 -1.77 11.25 6.18
N GLN A 55 -0.70 10.46 6.15
CA GLN A 55 0.26 10.44 5.06
C GLN A 55 0.23 9.11 4.30
N ALA A 56 -0.73 8.24 4.57
CA ALA A 56 -0.88 6.97 3.86
C ALA A 56 -2.04 7.08 2.87
N ASP A 57 -1.90 6.46 1.71
CA ASP A 57 -2.96 6.44 0.68
C ASP A 57 -3.87 5.22 0.81
N VAL A 58 -3.33 4.12 1.34
CA VAL A 58 -4.07 2.85 1.46
C VAL A 58 -3.79 2.19 2.81
N LEU A 59 -4.86 1.72 3.47
CA LEU A 59 -4.78 0.92 4.69
C LEU A 59 -4.85 -0.57 4.35
N ILE A 60 -3.81 -1.33 4.73
CA ILE A 60 -3.78 -2.78 4.56
C ILE A 60 -4.08 -3.43 5.90
N CYS A 61 -5.33 -3.88 6.10
CA CYS A 61 -5.75 -4.65 7.26
C CYS A 61 -5.28 -6.10 7.15
N ALA A 62 -4.04 -6.35 7.57
CA ALA A 62 -3.39 -7.64 7.53
C ALA A 62 -3.66 -8.45 8.80
N GLY A 63 -4.92 -8.88 8.97
CA GLY A 63 -5.32 -9.84 9.99
C GLY A 63 -6.75 -9.67 10.47
N ARG A 64 -7.08 -10.37 11.56
CA ARG A 64 -8.40 -10.30 12.18
C ARG A 64 -8.60 -8.94 12.85
N VAL A 65 -9.73 -8.27 12.59
CA VAL A 65 -10.16 -7.10 13.36
C VAL A 65 -11.06 -7.61 14.50
N PRO A 66 -10.70 -7.39 15.78
CA PRO A 66 -11.60 -7.71 16.89
C PRO A 66 -12.82 -6.79 16.88
N TYR A 67 -13.96 -7.34 17.31
CA TYR A 67 -15.16 -6.56 17.60
C TYR A 67 -15.01 -5.78 18.90
#